data_AF-A0A4Y7PTC8-F1
#
_entry.id   AF-A0A4Y7PTC8-F1
#
_cell.length_a   1.000
_cell.length_b   1.000
_cell.length_c   1.000
_cell.angle_alpha   90.00
_cell.angle_beta   90.00
_cell.angle_gamma   90.00
#
_symmetry.space_group_name_H-M   'P 1'
#
loop_
_entity.id
_entity.type
_entity.pdbx_description
1 polymer ?
#
loop_
_entity_poly.entity_id
_entity_poly.type
_entity_poly.pdbx_seq_one_letter_code
_entity_poly.pdbx_strand_id
1 'polypeptide(L)'
;MSESSPDATETIELIALRILQTRLQAAGTVIVLYDYALTLPTEISEIWNARLNGAQILYIWTRYTLIVNTLISIPVDSLLWNHDISVSDHVCRGFYTFSDSVFDLFTQIGIYGIMIMRTYAIYQKNRWVLVLLGTVSVFVCALGAHFTDWRSRPYENELFRDCEILTKPNIVFLSFVEQISVLALDTLVFVSTVAKTFRHTMRMRKTGTKHGLTYVILRDGIMYFLYKLLLTTFGIIVYFTRSIDPSVITITSYLTNPVVMSLIGRLVLNLRRVSPLHMPMHRHLWLLVPFRSQHLRQILF
;
A
#
# COMPACT_ATOMS: atom_id res chain seq x y z
N MET A 1 4.32 -41.89 -25.58
CA MET A 1 3.31 -41.15 -24.80
C MET A 1 2.92 -39.97 -25.66
N SER A 2 1.70 -39.93 -26.20
CA SER A 2 1.26 -38.80 -27.02
C SER A 2 0.97 -37.63 -26.10
N GLU A 3 1.71 -36.54 -26.26
CA GLU A 3 1.37 -35.23 -25.71
C GLU A 3 -0.03 -34.86 -26.21
N SER A 4 -1.01 -34.87 -25.30
CA SER A 4 -2.34 -34.34 -25.59
C SER A 4 -2.20 -32.84 -25.84
N SER A 5 -2.58 -32.39 -27.04
CA SER A 5 -2.70 -30.96 -27.31
C SER A 5 -3.56 -30.31 -26.22
N PRO A 6 -3.23 -29.09 -25.78
CA PRO A 6 -4.00 -28.35 -24.80
C PRO A 6 -5.43 -28.20 -25.29
N ASP A 7 -6.39 -28.26 -24.36
CA ASP A 7 -7.78 -28.02 -24.71
C ASP A 7 -7.93 -26.55 -25.16
N ALA A 8 -8.60 -26.33 -26.30
CA ALA A 8 -8.74 -25.00 -26.87
C ALA A 8 -9.44 -24.03 -25.90
N THR A 9 -10.29 -24.56 -25.02
CA THR A 9 -10.98 -23.81 -23.96
C THR A 9 -10.01 -23.29 -22.90
N GLU A 10 -9.07 -24.11 -22.43
CA GLU A 10 -8.07 -23.72 -21.44
C GLU A 10 -7.19 -22.56 -21.95
N THR A 11 -6.82 -22.63 -23.23
CA THR A 11 -6.02 -21.59 -23.87
C THR A 11 -6.77 -20.24 -23.94
N ILE A 12 -8.07 -20.26 -24.23
CA ILE A 12 -8.91 -19.04 -24.28
C ILE A 12 -9.03 -18.40 -22.90
N GLU A 13 -9.20 -19.20 -21.84
CA GLU A 13 -9.31 -18.71 -20.47
C GLU A 13 -8.02 -18.00 -20.01
N LEU A 14 -6.86 -18.60 -20.26
CA LEU A 14 -5.56 -18.00 -19.94
C LEU A 14 -5.34 -16.66 -20.64
N ILE A 15 -5.66 -16.58 -21.94
CA ILE A 15 -5.57 -15.33 -22.70
C ILE A 15 -6.52 -14.27 -22.13
N ALA A 16 -7.76 -14.65 -21.78
CA ALA A 16 -8.73 -13.73 -21.19
C ALA A 16 -8.26 -13.17 -19.83
N LEU A 17 -7.72 -14.03 -18.96
CA LEU A 17 -7.15 -13.64 -17.68
C LEU A 17 -5.96 -12.68 -17.85
N ARG A 18 -5.07 -12.94 -18.81
CA ARG A 18 -3.93 -12.06 -19.10
C ARG A 18 -4.36 -10.69 -19.60
N ILE A 19 -5.32 -10.65 -20.54
CA ILE A 19 -5.87 -9.38 -21.04
C ILE A 19 -6.49 -8.58 -19.87
N LEU A 20 -7.23 -9.24 -19.00
CA LEU A 20 -7.82 -8.61 -17.81
C LEU A 20 -6.74 -8.04 -16.88
N GLN A 21 -5.69 -8.81 -16.60
CA GLN A 21 -4.55 -8.39 -15.80
C GLN A 21 -3.88 -7.13 -16.38
N THR A 22 -3.52 -7.14 -17.67
CA THR A 22 -2.87 -5.98 -18.32
C THR A 22 -3.75 -4.74 -18.28
N ARG A 23 -5.07 -4.88 -18.50
CA ARG A 23 -6.01 -3.76 -18.42
C ARG A 23 -6.10 -3.17 -17.01
N LEU A 24 -6.10 -4.01 -15.99
CA LEU A 24 -6.20 -3.56 -14.59
C LEU A 24 -4.89 -2.96 -14.10
N GLN A 25 -3.74 -3.50 -14.52
CA GLN A 25 -2.44 -2.90 -14.31
C GLN A 25 -2.35 -1.51 -14.96
N ALA A 26 -2.79 -1.37 -16.21
CA ALA A 26 -2.85 -0.08 -16.89
C ALA A 26 -3.76 0.91 -16.17
N ALA A 27 -4.95 0.48 -15.73
CA ALA A 27 -5.86 1.31 -14.94
C ALA A 27 -5.21 1.75 -13.61
N GLY A 28 -4.53 0.83 -12.92
CA GLY A 28 -3.75 1.12 -11.72
C GLY A 28 -2.67 2.18 -11.96
N THR A 29 -1.86 2.01 -13.01
CA THR A 29 -0.83 2.99 -13.41
C THR A 29 -1.42 4.36 -13.69
N VAL A 30 -2.53 4.42 -14.43
CA VAL A 30 -3.23 5.69 -14.70
C VAL A 30 -3.68 6.35 -13.40
N ILE A 31 -4.23 5.61 -12.44
CA ILE A 31 -4.62 6.14 -11.12
C ILE A 31 -3.42 6.76 -10.40
N VAL A 32 -2.27 6.05 -10.34
CA VAL A 32 -1.06 6.55 -9.67
C VAL A 32 -0.55 7.83 -10.32
N LEU A 33 -0.41 7.83 -11.66
CA LEU A 33 0.13 8.96 -12.39
C LEU A 33 -0.80 10.17 -12.35
N TYR A 34 -2.12 9.93 -12.47
CA TYR A 34 -3.12 10.97 -12.36
C TYR A 34 -3.13 11.60 -10.96
N ASP A 35 -3.11 10.77 -9.91
CA ASP A 35 -3.03 11.26 -8.54
C ASP A 35 -1.73 12.04 -8.29
N TYR A 36 -0.61 11.57 -8.84
CA TYR A 36 0.67 12.28 -8.78
C TYR A 36 0.59 13.64 -9.45
N ALA A 37 0.07 13.73 -10.69
CA ALA A 37 -0.07 15.00 -11.39
C ALA A 37 -0.92 16.01 -10.58
N LEU A 38 -2.00 15.55 -9.96
CA LEU A 38 -2.86 16.40 -9.13
C LEU A 38 -2.22 16.84 -7.80
N THR A 39 -1.41 15.99 -7.20
CA THR A 39 -0.84 16.24 -5.86
C THR A 39 0.54 16.89 -5.91
N LEU A 40 1.23 16.84 -7.05
CA LEU A 40 2.59 17.36 -7.25
C LEU A 40 2.79 18.82 -6.79
N PRO A 41 1.91 19.80 -7.11
CA PRO A 41 2.12 21.17 -6.64
C PRO A 41 2.14 21.28 -5.10
N THR A 42 1.31 20.47 -4.45
CA THR A 42 1.19 20.43 -2.99
C THR A 42 2.36 19.69 -2.37
N GLU A 43 2.79 18.62 -3.03
CA GLU A 43 3.95 17.86 -2.60
C GLU A 43 5.20 18.76 -2.61
N ILE A 44 5.40 19.54 -3.68
CA ILE A 44 6.51 20.50 -3.78
C ILE A 44 6.44 21.53 -2.64
N SER A 45 5.26 22.11 -2.37
CA SER A 45 5.13 23.13 -1.33
C SER A 45 5.29 22.58 0.09
N GLU A 46 4.69 21.43 0.39
CA GLU A 46 4.56 20.92 1.76
C GLU A 46 5.64 19.90 2.15
N ILE A 47 6.23 19.20 1.18
CA ILE A 47 7.17 18.11 1.42
C ILE A 47 8.57 18.54 0.99
N TRP A 48 8.78 18.89 -0.28
CA TRP A 48 10.12 19.20 -0.79
C TRP A 48 10.76 20.42 -0.13
N ASN A 49 9.97 21.45 0.18
CA ASN A 49 10.45 22.67 0.84
C ASN A 49 10.50 22.57 2.38
N ALA A 50 10.09 21.45 2.96
CA ALA A 50 10.06 21.25 4.40
C ALA A 50 11.38 20.66 4.93
N ARG A 51 11.58 20.74 6.25
CA ARG A 51 12.72 20.07 6.90
C ARG A 51 12.57 18.56 6.82
N LEU A 52 13.64 17.89 6.42
CA LEU A 52 13.69 16.42 6.34
C LEU A 52 13.37 15.79 7.70
N ASN A 53 12.43 14.85 7.69
CA ASN A 53 12.07 14.01 8.82
C ASN A 53 11.74 12.58 8.35
N GLY A 54 11.62 11.63 9.28
CA GLY A 54 11.37 10.23 8.94
C GLY A 54 10.07 10.01 8.13
N ALA A 55 9.01 10.75 8.44
CA ALA A 55 7.74 10.67 7.71
C ALA A 55 7.84 11.14 6.26
N GLN A 56 8.66 12.16 6.00
CA GLN A 56 8.95 12.63 4.64
C GLN A 56 9.73 11.62 3.83
N ILE A 57 10.76 11.00 4.43
CA ILE A 57 11.55 9.97 3.76
C ILE A 57 10.67 8.78 3.41
N LEU A 58 9.86 8.30 4.38
CA LEU A 58 8.93 7.19 4.14
C LEU A 58 7.90 7.54 3.07
N TYR A 59 7.32 8.74 3.09
CA TYR A 59 6.39 9.16 2.05
C TYR A 59 7.03 9.15 0.65
N ILE A 60 8.21 9.76 0.48
CA ILE A 60 8.91 9.83 -0.81
C ILE A 60 9.29 8.43 -1.26
N TRP A 61 9.90 7.62 -0.38
CA TRP A 61 10.22 6.23 -0.65
C TRP A 61 9.01 5.47 -1.18
N THR A 62 7.93 5.44 -0.39
CA THR A 62 6.72 4.69 -0.71
C THR A 62 6.13 5.10 -2.07
N ARG A 63 6.06 6.42 -2.31
CA ARG A 63 5.42 6.98 -3.48
C ARG A 63 6.22 6.72 -4.76
N TYR A 64 7.52 6.98 -4.75
CA TYR A 64 8.36 6.85 -5.93
C TYR A 64 8.70 5.38 -6.25
N THR A 65 8.82 4.51 -5.24
CA THR A 65 8.90 3.05 -5.44
C THR A 65 7.71 2.54 -6.25
N LEU A 66 6.48 2.95 -5.92
CA LEU A 66 5.29 2.53 -6.66
C LEU A 66 5.28 3.11 -8.09
N ILE A 67 5.58 4.41 -8.26
CA ILE A 67 5.61 5.04 -9.58
C ILE A 67 6.61 4.32 -10.50
N VAL A 68 7.82 4.09 -10.02
CA VAL A 68 8.86 3.39 -10.79
C VAL A 68 8.41 1.97 -11.13
N ASN A 69 7.85 1.22 -10.17
CA ASN A 69 7.33 -0.12 -10.44
C ASN A 69 6.28 -0.07 -11.56
N THR A 70 5.22 0.72 -11.39
CA THR A 70 4.10 0.78 -12.35
C THR A 70 4.50 1.22 -13.77
N LEU A 71 5.56 2.05 -13.92
CA LEU A 71 6.09 2.47 -15.21
C LEU A 71 6.93 1.39 -15.89
N ILE A 72 7.64 0.56 -15.12
CA ILE A 72 8.47 -0.52 -15.65
C ILE A 72 7.64 -1.78 -15.91
N SER A 73 6.65 -2.08 -15.07
CA SER A 73 5.97 -3.37 -15.13
C SER A 73 5.23 -3.61 -16.45
N ILE A 74 4.47 -2.62 -16.93
CA ILE A 74 3.67 -2.75 -18.18
C ILE A 74 4.54 -3.04 -19.42
N PRO A 75 5.55 -2.23 -19.77
CA PRO A 75 6.34 -2.48 -20.97
C PRO A 75 7.11 -3.80 -20.89
N VAL A 76 7.61 -4.17 -19.70
CA VAL A 76 8.33 -5.44 -19.55
C VAL A 76 7.37 -6.63 -19.63
N ASP A 77 6.20 -6.57 -19.00
CA ASP A 77 5.17 -7.61 -19.12
C ASP A 77 4.70 -7.79 -20.57
N SER A 78 4.70 -6.72 -21.38
CA SER A 78 4.38 -6.79 -22.81
C SER A 78 5.52 -7.38 -23.65
N LEU A 79 6.77 -7.10 -23.28
CA LEU A 79 7.96 -7.67 -23.94
C LEU A 79 8.10 -9.16 -23.64
N LEU A 80 7.88 -9.57 -22.39
CA LEU A 80 7.96 -10.97 -21.94
C LEU A 80 6.88 -11.85 -22.57
N TRP A 81 5.78 -11.26 -23.04
CA TRP A 81 4.70 -11.97 -23.72
C TRP A 81 4.87 -12.03 -25.25
N ASN A 82 5.90 -11.37 -25.79
CA ASN A 82 6.16 -11.42 -27.22
C ASN A 82 6.86 -12.74 -27.59
N HIS A 83 6.14 -13.67 -28.21
CA HIS A 83 6.68 -14.97 -28.65
C HIS A 83 7.83 -14.87 -29.66
N ASP A 84 7.99 -13.74 -30.35
CA ASP A 84 9.11 -13.53 -31.26
C ASP A 84 10.43 -13.28 -30.50
N ILE A 85 10.37 -13.03 -29.18
CA ILE A 85 11.52 -12.70 -28.34
C ILE A 85 11.75 -13.85 -27.35
N SER A 86 12.81 -14.63 -27.56
CA SER A 86 13.26 -15.60 -26.56
C SER A 86 13.99 -14.90 -25.42
N VAL A 87 13.37 -14.83 -24.25
CA VAL A 87 13.98 -14.27 -23.03
C VAL A 87 14.53 -15.40 -22.16
N SER A 88 15.72 -15.20 -21.57
CA SER A 88 16.30 -16.17 -20.64
C SER A 88 15.53 -16.23 -19.33
N ASP A 89 15.35 -17.42 -18.76
CA ASP A 89 14.68 -17.65 -17.47
C ASP A 89 15.26 -16.82 -16.34
N HIS A 90 16.57 -16.55 -16.37
CA HIS A 90 17.25 -15.71 -15.39
C HIS A 90 16.75 -14.26 -15.44
N VAL A 91 16.55 -13.71 -16.64
CA VAL A 91 16.06 -12.35 -16.82
C VAL A 91 14.61 -12.26 -16.37
N CYS A 92 13.79 -13.24 -16.75
CA CYS A 92 12.40 -13.24 -16.36
C CYS A 92 12.21 -13.39 -14.84
N ARG A 93 12.89 -14.37 -14.23
CA ARG A 93 12.87 -14.56 -12.77
C ARG A 93 13.35 -13.32 -12.04
N GLY A 94 14.44 -12.70 -12.52
CA GLY A 94 14.97 -11.46 -11.95
C GLY A 94 13.93 -10.34 -11.99
N PHE A 95 13.24 -10.16 -13.11
CA PHE A 95 12.20 -9.16 -13.26
C PHE A 95 11.00 -9.39 -12.32
N TYR A 96 10.40 -10.59 -12.30
CA TYR A 96 9.27 -10.86 -11.42
C TYR A 96 9.66 -10.80 -9.93
N THR A 97 10.86 -11.26 -9.57
CA THR A 97 11.36 -11.10 -8.19
C THR A 97 11.46 -9.61 -7.83
N PHE A 98 11.93 -8.77 -8.74
CA PHE A 98 12.10 -7.34 -8.47
C PHE A 98 10.77 -6.58 -8.45
N SER A 99 9.91 -6.79 -9.46
CA SER A 99 8.58 -6.17 -9.62
C SER A 99 7.62 -6.60 -8.52
N ASP A 100 7.44 -7.91 -8.34
CA ASP A 100 6.36 -8.44 -7.51
C ASP A 100 6.79 -8.69 -6.06
N SER A 101 8.10 -8.82 -5.79
CA SER A 101 8.59 -9.04 -4.42
C SER A 101 9.23 -7.79 -3.84
N VAL A 102 10.29 -7.26 -4.47
CA VAL A 102 11.09 -6.17 -3.89
C VAL A 102 10.32 -4.86 -3.84
N PHE A 103 9.75 -4.43 -4.97
CA PHE A 103 9.00 -3.17 -5.00
C PHE A 103 7.74 -3.22 -4.14
N ASP A 104 6.99 -4.31 -4.19
CA ASP A 104 5.80 -4.47 -3.34
C ASP A 104 6.17 -4.43 -1.85
N LEU A 105 7.21 -5.15 -1.42
CA LEU A 105 7.69 -5.13 -0.04
C LEU A 105 8.09 -3.72 0.42
N PHE A 106 8.83 -2.99 -0.42
CA PHE A 106 9.22 -1.60 -0.12
C PHE A 106 8.02 -0.67 0.01
N THR A 107 7.04 -0.83 -0.86
CA THR A 107 5.75 -0.14 -0.83
C THR A 107 4.98 -0.47 0.47
N GLN A 108 4.92 -1.74 0.89
CA GLN A 108 4.27 -2.16 2.13
C GLN A 108 4.96 -1.60 3.39
N ILE A 109 6.29 -1.70 3.47
CA ILE A 109 7.08 -1.13 4.58
C ILE A 109 6.80 0.37 4.71
N GLY A 110 6.74 1.05 3.57
CA GLY A 110 6.38 2.45 3.47
C GLY A 110 5.00 2.79 4.06
N ILE A 111 3.96 2.07 3.60
CA ILE A 111 2.57 2.23 4.08
C ILE A 111 2.48 2.03 5.58
N TYR A 112 2.94 0.87 6.08
CA TYR A 112 2.83 0.54 7.49
C TYR A 112 3.69 1.48 8.33
N GLY A 113 4.87 1.87 7.85
CA GLY A 113 5.70 2.88 8.49
C GLY A 113 4.95 4.19 8.72
N ILE A 114 4.31 4.74 7.67
CA ILE A 114 3.52 5.98 7.76
C ILE A 114 2.37 5.83 8.77
N MET A 115 1.64 4.72 8.71
CA MET A 115 0.50 4.48 9.57
C MET A 115 0.90 4.27 11.04
N ILE A 116 1.96 3.51 11.30
CA ILE A 116 2.49 3.28 12.65
C ILE A 116 3.03 4.58 13.25
N MET A 117 3.80 5.37 12.50
CA MET A 117 4.30 6.67 12.97
C MET A 117 3.13 7.58 13.36
N ARG A 118 2.08 7.63 12.54
CA ARG A 118 0.86 8.38 12.84
C ARG A 118 0.22 7.89 14.15
N THR A 119 0.00 6.58 14.29
CA THR A 119 -0.61 6.03 15.51
C THR A 119 0.29 6.28 16.73
N TYR A 120 1.59 6.13 16.61
CA TYR A 120 2.58 6.44 17.66
C TYR A 120 2.49 7.91 18.12
N ALA A 121 2.34 8.86 17.19
CA ALA A 121 2.16 10.28 17.51
C ALA A 121 0.84 10.53 18.26
N ILE A 122 -0.26 9.90 17.83
CA ILE A 122 -1.58 10.00 18.49
C ILE A 122 -1.54 9.43 19.93
N TYR A 123 -0.72 8.41 20.15
CA TYR A 123 -0.47 7.83 21.48
C TYR A 123 0.61 8.58 22.28
N GLN A 124 0.89 9.84 21.94
CA GLN A 124 1.83 10.72 22.65
C GLN A 124 3.24 10.11 22.77
N LYS A 125 3.70 9.46 21.68
CA LYS A 125 5.03 8.83 21.61
C LYS A 125 5.24 7.71 22.62
N ASN A 126 4.17 6.97 22.96
CA ASN A 126 4.28 5.77 23.77
C ASN A 126 5.01 4.65 23.00
N ARG A 127 6.23 4.32 23.43
CA ARG A 127 7.10 3.32 22.78
C ARG A 127 6.47 1.93 22.68
N TRP A 128 5.57 1.58 23.60
CA TRP A 128 4.87 0.29 23.55
C TRP A 128 3.97 0.13 22.32
N VAL A 129 3.36 1.23 21.85
CA VAL A 129 2.54 1.21 20.63
C VAL A 129 3.41 1.00 19.40
N LEU A 130 4.60 1.63 19.37
CA LEU A 130 5.57 1.44 18.31
C LEU A 130 6.10 0.00 18.28
N VAL A 131 6.44 -0.57 19.44
CA VAL A 131 6.92 -1.96 19.54
C VAL A 131 5.83 -2.94 19.13
N LEU A 132 4.60 -2.78 19.65
CA LEU A 132 3.48 -3.67 19.33
C LEU A 132 3.14 -3.63 17.83
N LEU A 133 2.87 -2.44 17.28
CA LEU A 133 2.49 -2.34 15.87
C LEU A 133 3.66 -2.67 14.95
N GLY A 134 4.88 -2.22 15.29
CA GLY A 134 6.08 -2.50 14.52
C GLY A 134 6.40 -3.98 14.45
N THR A 135 6.28 -4.72 15.55
CA THR A 135 6.52 -6.19 15.55
C THR A 135 5.48 -6.93 14.70
N VAL A 136 4.19 -6.57 14.82
CA VAL A 136 3.13 -7.15 13.97
C VAL A 136 3.37 -6.81 12.50
N SER A 137 3.75 -5.57 12.17
CA SER A 137 4.07 -5.19 10.79
C SER A 137 5.29 -5.90 10.23
N VAL A 138 6.35 -6.11 11.01
CA VAL A 138 7.51 -6.90 10.57
C VAL A 138 7.10 -8.33 10.25
N PHE A 139 6.26 -8.94 11.09
CA PHE A 139 5.72 -10.28 10.84
C PHE A 139 4.90 -10.33 9.54
N VAL A 140 3.99 -9.38 9.32
CA VAL A 140 3.18 -9.29 8.09
C VAL A 140 4.06 -9.09 6.86
N CYS A 141 5.03 -8.18 6.90
CA CYS A 141 5.96 -7.96 5.79
C CYS A 141 6.82 -9.20 5.50
N ALA A 142 7.24 -9.94 6.53
CA ALA A 142 8.00 -11.18 6.36
C ALA A 142 7.16 -12.29 5.71
N LEU A 143 5.89 -12.41 6.10
CA LEU A 143 4.93 -13.30 5.42
C LEU A 143 4.73 -12.89 3.96
N GLY A 144 4.56 -11.60 3.69
CA GLY A 144 4.43 -11.07 2.33
C GLY A 144 5.66 -11.35 1.46
N ALA A 145 6.87 -11.14 2.00
CA ALA A 145 8.12 -11.45 1.31
C ALA A 145 8.27 -12.96 1.04
N HIS A 146 7.88 -13.81 1.98
CA HIS A 146 7.87 -15.26 1.77
C HIS A 146 6.84 -15.65 0.70
N PHE A 147 5.64 -15.06 0.71
CA PHE A 147 4.63 -15.34 -0.30
C PHE A 147 5.13 -14.94 -1.71
N THR A 148 5.71 -13.75 -1.85
CA THR A 148 6.19 -13.24 -3.15
C THR A 148 7.44 -13.96 -3.66
N ASP A 149 8.36 -14.41 -2.80
CA ASP A 149 9.50 -15.27 -3.19
C ASP A 149 9.03 -16.62 -3.75
N TRP A 150 8.03 -17.23 -3.12
CA TRP A 150 7.50 -18.51 -3.61
C TRP A 150 6.73 -18.35 -4.91
N ARG A 151 6.06 -17.21 -5.07
CA ARG A 151 5.32 -16.83 -6.27
C ARG A 151 6.25 -16.51 -7.45
N SER A 152 7.37 -15.84 -7.24
CA SER A 152 8.26 -15.37 -8.31
C SER A 152 9.14 -16.47 -8.93
N ARG A 153 8.98 -17.72 -8.50
CA ARG A 153 9.70 -18.87 -9.07
C ARG A 153 9.04 -19.26 -10.40
N PRO A 154 9.75 -19.16 -11.53
CA PRO A 154 9.19 -19.48 -12.83
C PRO A 154 8.80 -20.96 -12.89
N TYR A 155 7.71 -21.24 -13.60
CA TYR A 155 7.34 -22.59 -14.02
C TYR A 155 7.40 -22.63 -15.55
N GLU A 156 8.04 -23.66 -16.10
CA GLU A 156 8.01 -23.93 -17.53
C GLU A 156 6.65 -24.55 -17.87
N ASN A 157 5.78 -23.79 -18.52
CA ASN A 157 4.66 -24.36 -19.25
C ASN A 157 5.19 -24.86 -20.60
N GLU A 158 5.03 -26.15 -20.91
CA GLU A 158 5.50 -26.72 -22.20
C GLU A 158 4.75 -26.12 -23.41
N LEU A 159 3.59 -25.52 -23.15
CA LEU A 159 2.66 -25.03 -24.15
C LEU A 159 2.93 -23.60 -24.63
N PHE A 160 3.34 -22.77 -23.70
CA PHE A 160 3.74 -21.40 -23.93
C PHE A 160 5.08 -21.29 -23.24
N ARG A 161 6.13 -20.96 -24.01
CA ARG A 161 7.49 -20.68 -23.50
C ARG A 161 7.49 -19.33 -22.74
N ASP A 162 6.48 -19.19 -21.90
CA ASP A 162 6.07 -18.01 -21.18
C ASP A 162 6.54 -18.19 -19.76
N CYS A 163 6.97 -17.07 -19.20
CA CYS A 163 7.34 -17.01 -17.81
C CYS A 163 6.07 -16.88 -16.97
N GLU A 164 5.38 -18.01 -16.79
CA GLU A 164 4.11 -18.06 -16.08
C GLU A 164 4.30 -18.53 -14.64
N ILE A 165 3.44 -18.00 -13.76
CA ILE A 165 3.47 -18.27 -12.33
C ILE A 165 2.43 -19.36 -12.04
N LEU A 166 2.87 -20.59 -11.82
CA LEU A 166 1.98 -21.67 -11.42
C LEU A 166 1.51 -21.47 -9.96
N THR A 167 0.19 -21.39 -9.75
CA THR A 167 -0.42 -21.31 -8.41
C THR A 167 -0.53 -22.70 -7.79
N LYS A 168 0.51 -23.15 -7.09
CA LYS A 168 0.46 -24.38 -6.27
C LYS A 168 -0.50 -24.20 -5.09
N PRO A 169 -1.16 -25.26 -4.57
CA PRO A 169 -2.08 -25.17 -3.43
C PRO A 169 -1.43 -24.54 -2.19
N ASN A 170 -0.13 -24.78 -1.97
CA ASN A 170 0.63 -24.16 -0.89
C ASN A 170 0.73 -22.63 -1.04
N ILE A 171 0.87 -22.12 -2.28
CA ILE A 171 0.94 -20.68 -2.57
C ILE A 171 -0.41 -20.01 -2.30
N VAL A 172 -1.50 -20.68 -2.67
CA VAL A 172 -2.87 -20.20 -2.43
C VAL A 172 -3.17 -20.13 -0.93
N PHE A 173 -2.74 -21.13 -0.15
CA PHE A 173 -2.82 -21.09 1.31
C PHE A 173 -1.97 -19.97 1.93
N LEU A 174 -0.74 -19.77 1.46
CA LEU A 174 0.12 -18.67 1.92
C LEU A 174 -0.50 -17.30 1.62
N SER A 175 -1.12 -17.12 0.45
CA SER A 175 -1.85 -15.88 0.11
C SER A 175 -3.00 -15.62 1.07
N PHE A 176 -3.76 -16.66 1.44
CA PHE A 176 -4.85 -16.53 2.40
C PHE A 176 -4.35 -16.10 3.79
N VAL A 177 -3.29 -16.72 4.28
CA VAL A 177 -2.67 -16.36 5.57
C VAL A 177 -2.14 -14.92 5.55
N GLU A 178 -1.52 -14.50 4.45
CA GLU A 178 -1.04 -13.14 4.24
C GLU A 178 -2.20 -12.13 4.28
N GLN A 179 -3.27 -12.35 3.54
CA GLN A 179 -4.43 -11.46 3.50
C GLN A 179 -5.12 -11.29 4.85
N ILE A 180 -5.29 -12.37 5.62
CA ILE A 180 -5.84 -12.30 6.98
C ILE A 180 -4.92 -11.50 7.89
N SER A 181 -3.61 -11.72 7.79
CA SER A 181 -2.62 -11.04 8.62
C SER A 181 -2.58 -9.53 8.32
N VAL A 182 -2.67 -9.16 7.04
CA VAL A 182 -2.81 -7.77 6.58
C VAL A 182 -4.09 -7.14 7.14
N LEU A 183 -5.24 -7.82 6.99
CA LEU A 183 -6.51 -7.31 7.49
C LEU A 183 -6.51 -7.11 9.02
N ALA A 184 -5.89 -8.05 9.75
CA ALA A 184 -5.75 -7.95 11.19
C ALA A 184 -4.91 -6.74 11.60
N LEU A 185 -3.78 -6.49 10.92
CA LEU A 185 -2.93 -5.33 11.16
C LEU A 185 -3.66 -4.01 10.82
N ASP A 186 -4.31 -3.93 9.67
CA ASP A 186 -5.05 -2.73 9.26
C ASP A 186 -6.19 -2.42 10.24
N THR A 187 -6.91 -3.45 10.70
CA THR A 187 -7.94 -3.31 11.73
C THR A 187 -7.36 -2.86 13.06
N LEU A 188 -6.24 -3.43 13.49
CA LEU A 188 -5.56 -3.05 14.74
C LEU A 188 -5.11 -1.58 14.70
N VAL A 189 -4.48 -1.15 13.61
CA VAL A 189 -4.04 0.23 13.38
C VAL A 189 -5.23 1.19 13.32
N PHE A 190 -6.28 0.83 12.58
CA PHE A 190 -7.48 1.66 12.46
C PHE A 190 -8.21 1.80 13.80
N VAL A 191 -8.52 0.69 14.47
CA VAL A 191 -9.24 0.69 15.75
C VAL A 191 -8.44 1.43 16.82
N SER A 192 -7.13 1.20 16.91
CA SER A 192 -6.28 1.91 17.87
C SER A 192 -6.27 3.43 17.61
N THR A 193 -6.22 3.84 16.34
CA THR A 193 -6.26 5.24 15.91
C THR A 193 -7.61 5.89 16.21
N VAL A 194 -8.72 5.25 15.84
CA VAL A 194 -10.08 5.76 16.08
C VAL A 194 -10.41 5.81 17.57
N ALA A 195 -10.14 4.75 18.32
CA ALA A 195 -10.44 4.69 19.75
C ALA A 195 -9.69 5.77 20.54
N LYS A 196 -8.41 6.03 20.21
CA LYS A 196 -7.64 7.09 20.86
C LYS A 196 -8.09 8.48 20.41
N THR A 197 -8.34 8.68 19.11
CA THR A 197 -8.83 9.95 18.56
C THR A 197 -10.19 10.31 19.17
N PHE A 198 -11.15 9.38 19.20
CA PHE A 198 -12.48 9.60 19.76
C PHE A 198 -12.42 9.93 21.26
N ARG A 199 -11.64 9.17 22.06
CA ARG A 199 -11.44 9.46 23.48
C ARG A 199 -10.85 10.85 23.71
N HIS A 200 -9.89 11.25 22.87
CA HIS A 200 -9.29 12.58 22.96
C HIS A 200 -10.30 13.67 22.60
N THR A 201 -11.02 13.52 21.49
CA THR A 201 -12.04 14.49 21.04
C THR A 201 -13.18 14.61 22.04
N MET A 202 -13.63 13.52 22.66
CA MET A 202 -14.67 13.55 23.69
C MET A 202 -14.24 14.35 24.93
N ARG A 203 -12.95 14.28 25.31
CA ARG A 203 -12.38 15.12 26.38
C ARG A 203 -12.29 16.60 25.97
N MET A 204 -11.86 16.88 24.74
CA MET A 204 -11.76 18.25 24.21
C MET A 204 -13.12 18.91 23.94
N ARG A 205 -14.17 18.11 23.69
CA ARG A 205 -15.53 18.62 23.51
C ARG A 205 -16.08 19.23 24.81
N LYS A 206 -15.65 18.74 25.97
CA LYS A 206 -15.96 19.35 27.28
C LYS A 206 -15.30 20.72 27.46
N THR A 207 -14.28 21.05 26.67
CA THR A 207 -13.53 22.32 26.74
C THR A 207 -13.80 23.25 25.55
N GLY A 208 -14.82 22.97 24.72
CA GLY A 208 -15.32 23.89 23.68
C GLY A 208 -14.40 24.13 22.47
N THR A 209 -13.38 23.30 22.22
CA THR A 209 -12.37 23.54 21.17
C THR A 209 -12.78 22.93 19.81
N LYS A 210 -12.55 23.68 18.71
CA LYS A 210 -13.03 23.37 17.33
C LYS A 210 -12.44 22.08 16.71
N HIS A 211 -13.21 21.49 15.79
CA HIS A 211 -13.14 20.10 15.31
C HIS A 211 -12.37 19.82 14.00
N GLY A 212 -11.76 20.83 13.36
CA GLY A 212 -11.29 20.72 11.98
C GLY A 212 -10.26 19.62 11.71
N LEU A 213 -9.20 19.54 12.53
CA LEU A 213 -8.12 18.56 12.32
C LEU A 213 -8.58 17.12 12.59
N THR A 214 -9.39 16.90 13.62
CA THR A 214 -9.94 15.57 13.94
C THR A 214 -10.81 15.04 12.79
N TYR A 215 -11.63 15.91 12.19
CA TYR A 215 -12.50 15.52 11.09
C TYR A 215 -11.70 15.05 9.86
N VAL A 216 -10.66 15.78 9.47
CA VAL A 216 -9.80 15.41 8.34
C VAL A 216 -9.08 14.07 8.59
N ILE A 217 -8.49 13.92 9.79
CA ILE A 217 -7.82 12.68 10.23
C ILE A 217 -8.77 11.47 10.15
N LEU A 218 -10.00 11.65 10.63
CA LEU A 218 -10.97 10.57 10.69
C LEU A 218 -11.54 10.24 9.30
N ARG A 219 -11.88 11.26 8.50
CA ARG A 219 -12.42 11.08 7.14
C ARG A 219 -11.44 10.31 6.25
N ASP A 220 -10.21 10.78 6.15
CA ASP A 220 -9.20 10.18 5.25
C ASP A 220 -8.77 8.79 5.76
N GLY A 221 -8.68 8.62 7.09
CA GLY A 221 -8.41 7.32 7.70
C GLY A 221 -9.53 6.29 7.48
N ILE A 222 -10.79 6.70 7.52
CA ILE A 222 -11.95 5.83 7.24
C ILE A 222 -11.98 5.42 5.78
N MET A 223 -11.76 6.35 4.84
CA MET A 223 -11.77 6.02 3.41
C MET A 223 -10.71 4.98 3.05
N TYR A 224 -9.49 5.13 3.58
CA TYR A 224 -8.44 4.12 3.46
C TYR A 224 -8.87 2.77 4.02
N PHE A 225 -9.34 2.74 5.28
CA PHE A 225 -9.68 1.49 5.95
C PHE A 225 -10.84 0.76 5.27
N LEU A 226 -11.89 1.48 4.87
CA LEU A 226 -13.03 0.88 4.18
C LEU A 226 -12.64 0.29 2.83
N TYR A 227 -11.84 1.01 2.03
CA TYR A 227 -11.39 0.51 0.74
C TYR A 227 -10.54 -0.76 0.90
N LYS A 228 -9.59 -0.74 1.84
CA LYS A 228 -8.73 -1.88 2.13
C LYS A 228 -9.52 -3.08 2.68
N LEU A 229 -10.45 -2.83 3.61
CA LEU A 229 -11.36 -3.84 4.16
C LEU A 229 -12.16 -4.53 3.04
N LEU A 230 -12.75 -3.77 2.12
CA LEU A 230 -13.54 -4.32 1.02
C LEU A 230 -12.70 -5.23 0.11
N LEU A 231 -11.51 -4.76 -0.30
CA LEU A 231 -10.69 -5.47 -1.28
C LEU A 231 -10.02 -6.71 -0.67
N THR A 232 -9.57 -6.63 0.58
CA THR A 232 -9.03 -7.79 1.29
C THR A 232 -10.12 -8.81 1.64
N THR A 233 -11.33 -8.36 2.01
CA THR A 233 -12.45 -9.28 2.23
C THR A 233 -12.86 -9.98 0.93
N PHE A 234 -12.85 -9.27 -0.20
CA PHE A 234 -13.08 -9.86 -1.51
C PHE A 234 -12.06 -10.96 -1.83
N GLY A 235 -10.76 -10.71 -1.61
CA GLY A 235 -9.72 -11.73 -1.81
C GLY A 235 -9.88 -12.96 -0.92
N ILE A 236 -10.31 -12.78 0.33
CA ILE A 236 -10.64 -13.89 1.25
C ILE A 236 -11.84 -14.70 0.74
N ILE A 237 -12.88 -14.04 0.22
CA ILE A 237 -14.05 -14.73 -0.35
C ILE A 237 -13.66 -15.54 -1.59
N VAL A 238 -12.81 -14.99 -2.46
CA VAL A 238 -12.30 -15.68 -3.64
C VAL A 238 -11.58 -16.97 -3.25
N TYR A 239 -10.75 -16.94 -2.20
CA TYR A 239 -10.07 -18.14 -1.70
C TYR A 239 -11.02 -19.30 -1.34
N PHE A 240 -12.17 -19.00 -0.72
CA PHE A 240 -13.16 -20.02 -0.36
C PHE A 240 -14.05 -20.47 -1.52
N THR A 241 -14.04 -19.73 -2.63
CA THR A 241 -14.92 -20.00 -3.77
C THR A 241 -14.21 -20.89 -4.78
N ARG A 242 -14.49 -22.19 -4.76
CA ARG A 242 -13.86 -23.19 -5.65
C ARG A 242 -14.08 -22.95 -7.15
N SER A 243 -15.06 -22.13 -7.52
CA SER A 243 -15.38 -21.82 -8.92
C SER A 243 -14.62 -20.62 -9.49
N ILE A 244 -13.78 -19.96 -8.69
CA ILE A 244 -13.01 -18.78 -9.13
C ILE A 244 -11.54 -19.15 -9.18
N ASP A 245 -10.89 -18.81 -10.28
CA ASP A 245 -9.46 -19.02 -10.45
C ASP A 245 -8.66 -18.21 -9.40
N PRO A 246 -7.71 -18.83 -8.67
CA PRO A 246 -6.89 -18.15 -7.66
C PRO A 246 -6.09 -16.95 -8.21
N SER A 247 -5.81 -16.89 -9.51
CA SER A 247 -5.15 -15.75 -10.18
C SER A 247 -5.92 -14.44 -10.00
N VAL A 248 -7.25 -14.48 -9.81
CA VAL A 248 -8.11 -13.31 -9.54
C VAL A 248 -7.68 -12.54 -8.28
N ILE A 249 -7.07 -13.22 -7.31
CA ILE A 249 -6.51 -12.58 -6.12
C ILE A 249 -5.39 -11.61 -6.52
N THR A 250 -4.50 -12.03 -7.42
CA THR A 250 -3.44 -11.18 -7.97
C THR A 250 -4.01 -9.97 -8.68
N ILE A 251 -5.05 -10.21 -9.47
CA ILE A 251 -5.68 -9.20 -10.30
C ILE A 251 -6.20 -8.03 -9.43
N THR A 252 -6.69 -8.36 -8.24
CA THR A 252 -7.20 -7.39 -7.26
C THR A 252 -6.08 -6.47 -6.72
N SER A 253 -4.85 -6.96 -6.61
CA SER A 253 -3.71 -6.19 -6.11
C SER A 253 -3.32 -5.03 -7.03
N TYR A 254 -3.49 -5.19 -8.37
CA TYR A 254 -3.18 -4.15 -9.35
C TYR A 254 -4.05 -2.89 -9.20
N LEU A 255 -5.23 -2.99 -8.59
CA LEU A 255 -6.04 -1.83 -8.21
C LEU A 255 -5.86 -1.43 -6.76
N THR A 256 -5.72 -2.42 -5.87
CA THR A 256 -5.63 -2.17 -4.42
C THR A 256 -4.45 -1.26 -4.09
N ASN A 257 -3.25 -1.59 -4.58
CA ASN A 257 -2.02 -0.89 -4.24
C ASN A 257 -2.02 0.57 -4.72
N PRO A 258 -2.32 0.86 -6.00
CA PRO A 258 -2.48 2.24 -6.49
C PRO A 258 -3.43 3.09 -5.67
N VAL A 259 -4.65 2.60 -5.42
CA VAL A 259 -5.69 3.38 -4.72
C VAL A 259 -5.30 3.60 -3.26
N VAL A 260 -4.80 2.56 -2.58
CA VAL A 260 -4.29 2.67 -1.21
C VAL A 260 -3.22 3.75 -1.11
N MET A 261 -2.27 3.78 -2.05
CA MET A 261 -1.22 4.79 -2.05
C MET A 261 -1.72 6.20 -2.30
N SER A 262 -2.67 6.38 -3.23
CA SER A 262 -3.30 7.68 -3.43
C SER A 262 -4.03 8.16 -2.17
N LEU A 263 -4.72 7.27 -1.47
CA LEU A 263 -5.42 7.60 -0.21
C LEU A 263 -4.45 7.99 0.91
N ILE A 264 -3.37 7.22 1.09
CA ILE A 264 -2.33 7.53 2.09
C ILE A 264 -1.59 8.82 1.71
N GLY A 265 -1.27 9.01 0.44
CA GLY A 265 -0.59 10.20 -0.04
C GLY A 265 -1.41 11.46 0.24
N ARG A 266 -2.71 11.43 -0.08
CA ARG A 266 -3.65 12.52 0.22
C ARG A 266 -3.81 12.75 1.71
N LEU A 267 -3.91 11.69 2.52
CA LEU A 267 -3.95 11.80 3.98
C LEU A 267 -2.73 12.57 4.51
N VAL A 268 -1.51 12.20 4.08
CA VAL A 268 -0.27 12.85 4.54
C VAL A 268 -0.23 14.32 4.11
N LEU A 269 -0.58 14.61 2.84
CA LEU A 269 -0.60 15.99 2.33
C LEU A 269 -1.66 16.86 3.03
N ASN A 270 -2.86 16.31 3.28
CA ASN A 270 -3.93 17.02 4.00
C ASN A 270 -3.51 17.33 5.45
N LEU A 271 -2.82 16.41 6.11
CA LEU A 271 -2.27 16.64 7.45
C LEU A 271 -1.22 17.75 7.46
N ARG A 272 -0.32 17.77 6.46
CA ARG A 272 0.69 18.83 6.33
C ARG A 272 0.06 20.20 6.12
N ARG A 273 -0.94 20.32 5.24
CA ARG A 273 -1.64 21.59 4.99
C ARG A 273 -2.33 22.18 6.22
N VAL A 274 -2.89 21.34 7.09
CA VAL A 274 -3.63 21.81 8.28
C VAL A 274 -2.69 22.18 9.44
N SER A 275 -1.47 21.63 9.48
CA SER A 275 -0.46 21.90 10.52
C SER A 275 -0.08 23.41 10.63
N PRO A 276 0.20 24.14 9.53
CA PRO A 276 0.46 25.58 9.57
C PRO A 276 -0.74 26.42 10.02
N LEU A 277 -1.96 26.08 9.61
CA LEU A 277 -3.17 26.89 9.84
C LEU A 277 -3.62 26.93 11.32
N HIS A 278 -3.13 26.01 12.16
CA HIS A 278 -3.36 26.04 13.62
C HIS A 278 -2.23 26.72 14.41
N MET A 279 -1.17 27.23 13.75
CA MET A 279 -0.22 28.15 14.37
C MET A 279 -0.58 29.58 13.94
N PRO A 280 -1.24 30.39 14.78
CA PRO A 280 -1.24 31.83 14.53
C PRO A 280 0.22 32.28 14.50
N MET A 281 0.61 32.84 13.36
CA MET A 281 1.95 33.30 13.06
C MET A 281 2.23 34.61 13.84
N HIS A 282 2.26 34.54 15.17
CA HIS A 282 2.81 35.62 16.00
C HIS A 282 4.33 35.48 16.06
N ARG A 283 5.01 35.90 14.98
CA ARG A 283 6.48 35.97 14.91
C ARG A 283 7.09 37.03 15.84
N HIS A 284 6.31 37.84 16.56
CA HIS A 284 6.81 38.95 17.39
C HIS A 284 6.60 38.82 18.91
N LEU A 285 6.08 37.71 19.43
CA LEU A 285 5.75 37.57 20.87
C LEU A 285 6.56 36.50 21.62
N TRP A 286 7.77 36.18 21.14
CA TRP A 286 8.64 35.16 21.73
C TRP A 286 9.24 35.49 23.11
N LEU A 287 8.99 36.67 23.68
CA LEU A 287 9.65 37.10 24.92
C LEU A 287 8.78 37.03 26.19
N LEU A 288 7.47 36.74 26.12
CA LEU A 288 6.60 36.95 27.30
C LEU A 288 5.71 35.79 27.75
N VAL A 289 5.82 34.58 27.17
CA VAL A 289 5.04 33.44 27.68
C VAL A 289 5.94 32.19 27.81
N PRO A 290 6.42 31.86 29.01
CA PRO A 290 6.94 30.54 29.27
C PRO A 290 5.76 29.58 29.42
N PHE A 291 5.95 28.33 29.01
CA PHE A 291 5.02 27.20 29.08
C PHE A 291 3.94 27.09 27.99
N ARG A 292 4.03 25.95 27.27
CA ARG A 292 2.92 25.24 26.60
C ARG A 292 2.67 25.46 25.10
N SER A 293 3.70 25.71 24.29
CA SER A 293 3.57 25.66 22.81
C SER A 293 4.42 24.58 22.12
N GLN A 294 5.33 23.89 22.83
CA GLN A 294 6.13 22.81 22.24
C GLN A 294 5.36 21.49 22.06
N HIS A 295 4.20 21.33 22.71
CA HIS A 295 3.50 20.04 22.75
C HIS A 295 2.82 19.66 21.42
N LEU A 296 2.46 20.63 20.56
CA LEU A 296 1.73 20.39 19.31
C LEU A 296 2.62 20.24 18.08
N ARG A 297 3.84 20.81 18.09
CA ARG A 297 4.84 20.50 17.05
C ARG A 297 5.32 19.05 17.10
N GLN A 298 5.27 18.42 18.27
CA GLN A 298 5.67 17.02 18.46
C GLN A 298 4.57 16.01 18.13
N ILE A 299 3.32 16.44 17.91
CA ILE A 299 2.20 15.54 17.55
C ILE A 299 2.16 15.29 16.03
N LEU A 300 2.81 16.15 15.23
CA LEU A 300 2.68 16.12 13.77
C LEU A 300 3.89 15.57 13.01
N PHE A 301 5.04 15.32 13.67
CA PHE A 301 6.19 14.59 13.11
C PHE A 301 7.01 13.89 14.21
#